data_AF-D8U6Y6-F1
#
_entry.id   AF-D8U6Y6-F1
#
_cell.length_a   1.000
_cell.length_b   1.000
_cell.length_c   1.000
_cell.angle_alpha   90.00
_cell.angle_beta   90.00
_cell.angle_gamma   90.00
#
_symmetry.space_group_name_H-M   'P 1'
#
loop_
_entity.id
_entity.type
_entity.pdbx_description
1 polymer ?
#
loop_
_entity_poly.entity_id
_entity_poly.type
_entity_poly.pdbx_seq_one_letter_code
_entity_poly.pdbx_strand_id
1 'polypeptide(L)'
;MQAGFAGPPGHNLASASPPWALMGRMVPADRIALSSEQKQMLITSAAARLSGLDTAAFDAQLQELLLLLPDIRSRLLSLKPAILVELCSDTRGVAYKLVQLREMFPDANVSVIIAKRPTLLTAAEWPGVEVAHRKLGTMFPEGGLGQMVTQQPLLLVEDVDEVVGELERLMPGSGRSGRGLLRSNPDLLLAVVEAVAGSVAGGGREVAGSSRAAAAEAEPEAAILLAASRLAGGYGGVTHRSTPHPPIAFRISSPPLRPLPPPPLPGDSIALLLLWESLSRHIPTSREWLLPGVDVRIMLLRNPGVLTQYRLERKVGEGTYGVVYRATEVATGQTVAVK
;
A
#
# COMPACT_ATOMS: atom_id res chain seq x y z
N MET A 1 70.31 -61.42 3.15
CA MET A 1 70.32 -60.37 2.11
C MET A 1 68.91 -60.19 1.59
N GLN A 2 68.21 -59.16 2.04
CA GLN A 2 67.00 -58.60 1.41
C GLN A 2 66.98 -57.12 1.81
N ALA A 3 67.20 -56.24 0.84
CA ALA A 3 67.18 -54.80 1.00
C ALA A 3 65.83 -54.27 0.50
N GLY A 4 64.99 -53.80 1.43
CA GLY A 4 63.74 -53.10 1.12
C GLY A 4 64.00 -51.61 0.96
N PHE A 5 63.83 -51.10 -0.26
CA PHE A 5 63.87 -49.68 -0.58
C PHE A 5 62.53 -49.03 -0.24
N ALA A 6 62.51 -48.15 0.76
CA ALA A 6 61.38 -47.29 1.06
C ALA A 6 61.34 -46.12 0.04
N GLY A 7 60.25 -46.04 -0.73
CA GLY A 7 60.00 -44.92 -1.65
C GLY A 7 59.59 -43.64 -0.91
N PRO A 8 59.91 -42.45 -1.46
CA PRO A 8 59.58 -41.18 -0.82
C PRO A 8 58.08 -40.87 -0.90
N PRO A 9 57.52 -40.15 0.10
CA PRO A 9 56.12 -39.75 0.11
C PRO A 9 55.83 -38.75 -1.02
N GLY A 10 54.90 -39.09 -1.91
CA GLY A 10 54.42 -38.22 -2.97
C GLY A 10 53.69 -37.02 -2.38
N HIS A 11 54.26 -35.82 -2.53
CA HIS A 11 53.56 -34.57 -2.29
C HIS A 11 52.47 -34.42 -3.36
N ASN A 12 51.21 -34.60 -2.95
CA ASN A 12 50.05 -34.21 -3.73
C ASN A 12 50.14 -32.69 -4.00
N LEU A 13 50.59 -32.33 -5.20
CA LEU A 13 50.49 -30.99 -5.73
C LEU A 13 49.01 -30.69 -5.93
N ALA A 14 48.41 -30.15 -4.87
CA ALA A 14 47.08 -29.60 -4.88
C ALA A 14 46.91 -28.72 -6.12
N SER A 15 45.99 -29.12 -6.99
CA SER A 15 45.54 -28.34 -8.13
C SER A 15 44.96 -27.03 -7.61
N ALA A 16 45.80 -26.00 -7.54
CA ALA A 16 45.39 -24.63 -7.27
C ALA A 16 44.36 -24.25 -8.34
N SER A 17 43.09 -24.30 -7.97
CA SER A 17 42.03 -23.82 -8.85
C SER A 17 42.35 -22.38 -9.20
N PRO A 18 42.37 -22.04 -10.50
CA PRO A 18 42.75 -20.70 -10.91
C PRO A 18 41.84 -19.66 -10.24
N PRO A 19 42.38 -18.52 -9.78
CA PRO A 19 41.64 -17.54 -8.99
C PRO A 19 40.39 -16.99 -9.70
N TRP A 20 40.33 -17.08 -11.02
CA TRP A 20 39.19 -16.69 -11.84
C TRP A 20 38.06 -17.73 -11.89
N ALA A 21 38.26 -18.97 -11.43
CA ALA A 21 37.21 -19.99 -11.35
C ALA A 21 36.06 -19.62 -10.38
N LEU A 22 36.25 -18.57 -9.57
CA LEU A 22 35.23 -17.98 -8.70
C LEU A 22 34.41 -16.85 -9.36
N MET A 23 34.82 -16.31 -10.51
CA MET A 23 34.19 -15.11 -11.10
C MET A 23 32.83 -15.35 -11.78
N GLY A 24 32.28 -16.57 -11.72
CA GLY A 24 30.99 -16.90 -12.34
C GLY A 24 30.00 -17.65 -11.45
N ARG A 25 30.34 -17.95 -10.18
CA ARG A 25 29.38 -18.58 -9.26
C ARG A 25 28.46 -17.51 -8.70
N MET A 26 27.35 -17.28 -9.40
CA MET A 26 26.23 -16.52 -8.89
C MET A 26 25.75 -17.21 -7.60
N VAL A 27 26.05 -16.62 -6.45
CA VAL A 27 25.55 -17.11 -5.17
C VAL A 27 24.07 -16.76 -5.13
N PRO A 28 23.16 -17.74 -5.00
CA PRO A 28 21.75 -17.45 -4.82
C PRO A 28 21.58 -16.51 -3.63
N ALA A 29 20.78 -15.45 -3.78
CA ALA A 29 20.58 -14.45 -2.73
C ALA A 29 20.14 -15.09 -1.40
N ASP A 30 19.41 -16.20 -1.48
CA ASP A 30 18.91 -16.95 -0.33
C ASP A 30 20.02 -17.63 0.50
N ARG A 31 21.23 -17.80 -0.05
CA ARG A 31 22.37 -18.37 0.67
C ARG A 31 23.17 -17.36 1.47
N ILE A 32 22.95 -16.06 1.26
CA ILE A 32 23.56 -15.03 2.06
C ILE A 32 22.61 -14.75 3.23
N ALA A 33 22.75 -15.53 4.30
CA ALA A 33 22.02 -15.32 5.54
C ALA A 33 22.52 -14.04 6.23
N LEU A 34 22.05 -12.89 5.75
CA LEU A 34 22.32 -11.59 6.36
C LEU A 34 21.54 -11.48 7.67
N SER A 35 22.21 -10.99 8.71
CA SER A 35 21.54 -10.62 9.97
C SER A 35 20.50 -9.52 9.72
N SER A 36 19.53 -9.40 10.62
CA SER A 36 18.53 -8.32 10.57
C SER A 36 19.19 -6.94 10.51
N GLU A 37 20.26 -6.75 11.27
CA GLU A 37 21.06 -5.52 11.32
C GLU A 37 21.76 -5.24 9.98
N GLN A 38 22.37 -6.26 9.36
CA GLN A 38 23.00 -6.12 8.04
C GLN A 38 21.98 -5.76 6.96
N LYS A 39 20.80 -6.38 6.97
CA LYS A 39 19.71 -6.04 6.03
C LYS A 39 19.25 -4.60 6.23
N GLN A 40 19.10 -4.16 7.47
CA GLN A 40 18.75 -2.78 7.78
C GLN A 40 19.83 -1.81 7.26
N MET A 41 21.12 -2.09 7.51
CA MET A 41 22.23 -1.29 7.00
C MET A 41 22.24 -1.21 5.46
N LEU A 42 21.95 -2.31 4.76
CA LEU A 42 21.84 -2.31 3.30
C LEU A 42 20.67 -1.47 2.79
N ILE A 43 19.50 -1.56 3.44
CA ILE A 43 18.32 -0.76 3.07
C ILE A 43 18.58 0.72 3.31
N THR A 44 19.10 1.09 4.47
CA THR A 44 19.43 2.47 4.83
C THR A 44 20.49 3.05 3.90
N SER A 45 21.57 2.31 3.61
CA SER A 45 22.60 2.77 2.66
C SER A 45 22.09 2.88 1.23
N ALA A 46 21.17 2.00 0.80
CA ALA A 46 20.50 2.14 -0.50
C ALA A 46 19.60 3.38 -0.54
N ALA A 47 18.84 3.64 0.52
CA ALA A 47 17.98 4.80 0.63
C ALA A 47 18.79 6.13 0.65
N ALA A 48 19.88 6.20 1.42
CA ALA A 48 20.79 7.35 1.42
C ALA A 48 21.36 7.66 0.02
N ARG A 49 21.77 6.63 -0.72
CA ARG A 49 22.22 6.81 -2.12
C ARG A 49 21.11 7.33 -3.04
N LEU A 50 19.88 6.86 -2.86
CA LEU A 50 18.72 7.29 -3.66
C LEU A 50 18.28 8.73 -3.34
N SER A 51 18.42 9.17 -2.07
CA SER A 51 18.11 10.55 -1.68
C SER A 51 19.17 11.57 -2.09
N GLY A 52 20.38 11.10 -2.46
CA GLY A 52 21.53 11.96 -2.73
C GLY A 52 22.16 12.56 -1.47
N LEU A 53 21.76 12.10 -0.28
CA LEU A 53 22.33 12.52 0.99
C LEU A 53 23.50 11.61 1.39
N ASP A 54 24.40 12.14 2.22
CA ASP A 54 25.34 11.27 2.93
C ASP A 54 24.60 10.37 3.95
N THR A 55 25.22 9.26 4.32
CA THR A 55 24.61 8.27 5.22
C THR A 55 24.25 8.87 6.59
N ALA A 56 25.07 9.78 7.15
CA ALA A 56 24.83 10.34 8.47
C ALA A 56 23.66 11.33 8.48
N ALA A 57 23.54 12.15 7.43
CA ALA A 57 22.41 13.06 7.22
C ALA A 57 21.10 12.29 7.02
N PHE A 58 21.13 11.21 6.21
CA PHE A 58 19.97 10.34 6.04
C PHE A 58 19.60 9.63 7.34
N ASP A 59 20.57 9.15 8.11
CA ASP A 59 20.33 8.51 9.41
C ASP A 59 19.67 9.48 10.40
N ALA A 60 20.06 10.76 10.41
CA ALA A 60 19.41 11.78 11.23
C ALA A 60 17.92 11.96 10.85
N GLN A 61 17.61 12.08 9.56
CA GLN A 61 16.22 12.16 9.07
C GLN A 61 15.42 10.89 9.39
N LEU A 62 16.05 9.72 9.28
CA LEU A 62 15.43 8.45 9.65
C LEU A 62 15.13 8.39 11.15
N GLN A 63 16.00 8.90 12.02
CA GLN A 63 15.71 9.00 13.46
C GLN A 63 14.53 9.93 13.73
N GLU A 64 14.44 11.09 13.06
CA GLU A 64 13.28 11.97 13.18
C GLU A 64 11.98 11.26 12.76
N LEU A 65 12.00 10.55 11.62
CA LEU A 65 10.87 9.76 11.17
C LEU A 65 10.49 8.68 12.19
N LEU A 66 11.48 8.01 12.80
CA LEU A 66 11.24 6.97 13.82
C LEU A 66 10.71 7.54 15.15
N LEU A 67 10.97 8.81 15.46
CA LEU A 67 10.34 9.50 16.59
C LEU A 67 8.86 9.76 16.33
N LEU A 68 8.50 10.10 15.09
CA LEU A 68 7.10 10.29 14.69
C LEU A 68 6.35 8.96 14.55
N LEU A 69 7.02 7.92 14.04
CA LEU A 69 6.44 6.64 13.67
C LEU A 69 7.25 5.48 14.28
N PRO A 70 7.21 5.25 15.59
CA PRO A 70 8.02 4.21 16.23
C PRO A 70 7.73 2.80 15.69
N ASP A 71 6.47 2.52 15.34
CA ASP A 71 6.02 1.20 14.87
C ASP A 71 6.58 0.83 13.47
N ILE A 72 7.02 1.82 12.68
CA ILE A 72 7.60 1.60 11.35
C ILE A 72 8.93 0.83 11.44
N ARG A 73 9.60 0.85 12.61
CA ARG A 73 10.86 0.13 12.84
C ARG A 73 10.74 -1.35 12.50
N SER A 74 9.62 -1.97 12.87
CA SER A 74 9.32 -3.38 12.57
C SER A 74 9.14 -3.67 11.07
N ARG A 75 8.89 -2.62 10.27
CA ARG A 75 8.59 -2.69 8.84
C ARG A 75 9.73 -2.22 7.95
N LEU A 76 10.79 -1.61 8.51
CA LEU A 76 11.92 -1.08 7.73
C LEU A 76 12.49 -2.12 6.75
N LEU A 77 12.57 -3.38 7.18
CA LEU A 77 13.09 -4.48 6.34
C LEU A 77 12.19 -4.85 5.16
N SER A 78 10.89 -4.56 5.26
CA SER A 78 9.89 -4.82 4.21
C SER A 78 9.65 -3.61 3.30
N LEU A 79 10.13 -2.42 3.70
CA LEU A 79 9.90 -1.20 2.96
C LEU A 79 10.85 -1.07 1.77
N LYS A 80 10.29 -0.62 0.65
CA LYS A 80 11.09 -0.25 -0.52
C LYS A 80 11.92 1.00 -0.17
N PRO A 81 13.21 1.05 -0.52
CA PRO A 81 14.06 2.21 -0.25
C PRO A 81 13.48 3.53 -0.76
N ALA A 82 12.81 3.53 -1.92
CA ALA A 82 12.16 4.73 -2.47
C ALA A 82 11.08 5.32 -1.56
N ILE A 83 10.27 4.47 -0.91
CA ILE A 83 9.24 4.91 0.05
C ILE A 83 9.91 5.49 1.29
N LEU A 84 11.00 4.87 1.77
CA LEU A 84 11.73 5.37 2.92
C LEU A 84 12.35 6.75 2.64
N VAL A 85 12.92 6.94 1.45
CA VAL A 85 13.45 8.24 1.00
C VAL A 85 12.35 9.30 0.99
N GLU A 86 11.20 9.00 0.40
CA GLU A 86 10.08 9.96 0.34
C GLU A 86 9.63 10.38 1.75
N LEU A 87 9.44 9.42 2.65
CA LEU A 87 9.03 9.70 4.03
C LEU A 87 10.09 10.47 4.84
N CYS A 88 11.39 10.19 4.63
CA CYS A 88 12.48 10.89 5.31
C CYS A 88 12.73 12.29 4.72
N SER A 89 12.41 12.51 3.44
CA SER A 89 12.64 13.79 2.77
C SER A 89 11.74 14.93 3.28
N ASP A 90 10.58 14.59 3.85
CA ASP A 90 9.62 15.55 4.40
C ASP A 90 8.97 15.04 5.70
N THR A 91 9.76 14.97 6.77
CA THR A 91 9.30 14.55 8.11
C THR A 91 8.21 15.46 8.68
N ARG A 92 8.24 16.75 8.33
CA ARG A 92 7.22 17.73 8.74
C ARG A 92 5.88 17.49 8.04
N GLY A 93 5.90 17.25 6.73
CA GLY A 93 4.70 16.86 5.98
C GLY A 93 4.12 15.54 6.47
N VAL A 94 4.98 14.57 6.84
CA VAL A 94 4.53 13.35 7.53
C VAL A 94 3.80 13.68 8.82
N ALA A 95 4.36 14.52 9.70
CA ALA A 95 3.71 14.92 10.95
C ALA A 95 2.35 15.60 10.71
N TYR A 96 2.27 16.50 9.72
CA TYR A 96 1.02 17.16 9.33
C TYR A 96 -0.04 16.16 8.87
N LYS A 97 0.33 15.22 7.98
CA LYS A 97 -0.55 14.14 7.50
C LYS A 97 -1.05 13.24 8.63
N LEU A 98 -0.24 12.98 9.66
CA LEU A 98 -0.66 12.20 10.83
C LEU A 98 -1.74 12.93 11.64
N VAL A 99 -1.61 14.25 11.81
CA VAL A 99 -2.65 15.07 12.45
C VAL A 99 -3.94 15.04 11.61
N GLN A 100 -3.83 15.22 10.30
CA GLN A 100 -5.00 15.14 9.41
C GLN A 100 -5.68 13.77 9.44
N LEU A 101 -4.93 12.66 9.47
CA LEU A 101 -5.50 11.33 9.67
C LEU A 101 -6.25 11.21 11.00
N ARG A 102 -5.71 11.81 12.07
CA ARG A 102 -6.36 11.81 13.38
C ARG A 102 -7.65 12.62 13.40
N GLU A 103 -7.70 13.73 12.68
CA GLU A 103 -8.91 14.56 12.52
C GLU A 103 -9.98 13.85 11.69
N MET A 104 -9.60 13.20 10.59
CA MET A 104 -10.52 12.44 9.74
C MET A 104 -11.05 11.18 10.45
N PHE A 105 -10.22 10.53 11.26
CA PHE A 105 -10.56 9.28 11.92
C PHE A 105 -10.29 9.36 13.44
N PRO A 106 -11.12 10.10 14.21
CA PRO A 106 -10.88 10.34 15.63
C PRO A 106 -10.89 9.06 16.48
N ASP A 107 -11.63 8.04 16.06
CA ASP A 107 -11.71 6.75 16.76
C ASP A 107 -10.67 5.73 16.26
N ALA A 108 -9.91 6.05 15.21
CA ALA A 108 -8.93 5.13 14.65
C ALA A 108 -7.58 5.21 15.36
N ASN A 109 -6.86 4.07 15.37
CA ASN A 109 -5.47 4.03 15.77
C ASN A 109 -4.58 4.33 14.56
N VAL A 110 -4.25 5.61 14.38
CA VAL A 110 -3.43 6.11 13.26
C VAL A 110 -2.07 5.41 13.20
N SER A 111 -1.43 5.14 14.34
CA SER A 111 -0.13 4.45 14.38
C SER A 111 -0.21 3.05 13.76
N VAL A 112 -1.27 2.30 14.07
CA VAL A 112 -1.50 0.96 13.48
C VAL A 112 -1.81 1.04 11.99
N ILE A 113 -2.60 2.04 11.56
CA ILE A 113 -2.91 2.27 10.15
C ILE A 113 -1.61 2.46 9.35
N ILE A 114 -0.75 3.37 9.83
CA ILE A 114 0.51 3.70 9.16
C ILE A 114 1.51 2.56 9.25
N ALA A 115 1.61 1.85 10.39
CA ALA A 115 2.49 0.69 10.50
C ALA A 115 2.15 -0.39 9.46
N LYS A 116 0.85 -0.63 9.21
CA LYS A 116 0.39 -1.57 8.19
C LYS A 116 0.65 -1.06 6.77
N ARG A 117 0.43 0.22 6.50
CA ARG A 117 0.60 0.83 5.17
C ARG A 117 1.27 2.21 5.22
N PRO A 118 2.61 2.28 5.30
CA PRO A 118 3.33 3.55 5.33
C PRO A 118 3.18 4.37 4.04
N THR A 119 2.85 3.71 2.92
CA THR A 119 2.66 4.37 1.63
C THR A 119 1.51 5.37 1.62
N LEU A 120 0.56 5.28 2.57
CA LEU A 120 -0.54 6.24 2.68
C LEU A 120 -0.05 7.67 2.88
N LEU A 121 1.13 7.84 3.48
CA LEU A 121 1.72 9.16 3.74
C LEU A 121 2.51 9.72 2.55
N THR A 122 2.64 8.95 1.46
CA THR A 122 3.31 9.40 0.23
C THR A 122 2.47 10.43 -0.52
N ALA A 123 3.10 11.29 -1.29
CA ALA A 123 2.42 12.26 -2.14
C ALA A 123 1.53 11.59 -3.20
N ALA A 124 1.89 10.37 -3.63
CA ALA A 124 1.13 9.62 -4.61
C ALA A 124 -0.23 9.12 -4.06
N GLU A 125 -0.26 8.58 -2.83
CA GLU A 125 -1.49 8.02 -2.24
C GLU A 125 -2.31 9.05 -1.45
N TRP A 126 -1.67 10.09 -0.89
CA TRP A 126 -2.33 11.03 0.03
C TRP A 126 -3.62 11.68 -0.52
N PRO A 127 -3.67 12.19 -1.77
CA PRO A 127 -4.91 12.75 -2.32
C PRO A 127 -6.08 11.76 -2.35
N GLY A 128 -5.78 10.46 -2.49
CA GLY A 128 -6.78 9.39 -2.47
C GLY A 128 -7.40 9.19 -1.09
N VAL A 129 -6.64 9.41 0.00
CA VAL A 129 -7.09 9.21 1.39
C VAL A 129 -8.27 10.12 1.72
N GLU A 130 -8.23 11.38 1.33
CA GLU A 130 -9.31 12.34 1.58
C GLU A 130 -10.59 11.99 0.81
N VAL A 131 -10.44 11.53 -0.44
CA VAL A 131 -11.55 11.07 -1.27
C VAL A 131 -12.17 9.82 -0.67
N ALA A 132 -11.34 8.86 -0.26
CA ALA A 132 -11.78 7.63 0.39
C ALA A 132 -12.50 7.91 1.71
N HIS A 133 -12.00 8.84 2.54
CA HIS A 133 -12.66 9.24 3.78
C HIS A 133 -14.11 9.73 3.53
N ARG A 134 -14.30 10.66 2.58
CA ARG A 134 -15.64 11.17 2.22
C ARG A 134 -16.56 10.07 1.70
N LYS A 135 -16.03 9.22 0.83
CA LYS A 135 -16.76 8.09 0.24
C LYS A 135 -17.19 7.07 1.30
N LEU A 136 -16.26 6.67 2.16
CA LEU A 136 -16.52 5.76 3.28
C LEU A 136 -17.53 6.35 4.28
N GLY A 137 -17.45 7.65 4.59
CA GLY A 137 -18.44 8.31 5.45
C GLY A 137 -19.85 8.28 4.87
N THR A 138 -19.98 8.38 3.54
CA THR A 138 -21.28 8.27 2.85
C THR A 138 -21.78 6.81 2.81
N MET A 139 -20.88 5.84 2.65
CA MET A 139 -21.21 4.42 2.61
C MET A 139 -21.59 3.82 3.96
N PHE A 140 -20.97 4.32 5.03
CA PHE A 140 -21.09 3.78 6.39
C PHE A 140 -21.51 4.88 7.39
N PRO A 141 -22.72 5.46 7.25
CA PRO A 141 -23.19 6.57 8.08
C PRO A 141 -23.41 6.19 9.55
N GLU A 142 -23.59 4.90 9.83
CA GLU A 142 -23.82 4.36 11.17
C GLU A 142 -22.55 4.31 12.04
N GLY A 143 -21.41 4.82 11.55
CA GLY A 143 -20.15 4.89 12.28
C GLY A 143 -19.36 3.57 12.30
N GLY A 144 -18.34 3.50 13.16
CA GLY A 144 -17.39 2.38 13.21
C GLY A 144 -16.29 2.44 12.14
N LEU A 145 -16.28 3.49 11.32
CA LEU A 145 -15.30 3.68 10.25
C LEU A 145 -13.85 3.66 10.77
N GLY A 146 -13.59 4.27 11.92
CA GLY A 146 -12.24 4.28 12.50
C GLY A 146 -11.71 2.88 12.81
N GLN A 147 -12.57 1.98 13.30
CA GLN A 147 -12.19 0.59 13.56
C GLN A 147 -11.95 -0.17 12.25
N MET A 148 -12.82 0.02 11.25
CA MET A 148 -12.67 -0.60 9.93
C MET A 148 -11.35 -0.22 9.27
N VAL A 149 -11.00 1.06 9.25
CA VAL A 149 -9.76 1.55 8.64
C VAL A 149 -8.53 1.10 9.46
N THR A 150 -8.64 1.03 10.79
CA THR A 150 -7.56 0.50 11.65
C THR A 150 -7.28 -0.99 11.37
N GLN A 151 -8.35 -1.77 11.17
CA GLN A 151 -8.23 -3.18 10.79
C GLN A 151 -7.68 -3.30 9.37
N GLN A 152 -8.23 -2.52 8.45
CA GLN A 152 -7.90 -2.62 7.03
C GLN A 152 -7.63 -1.26 6.36
N PRO A 153 -6.37 -0.77 6.40
CA PRO A 153 -5.98 0.51 5.80
C PRO A 153 -6.14 0.58 4.28
N LEU A 154 -6.19 -0.56 3.60
CA LEU A 154 -6.42 -0.63 2.15
C LEU A 154 -7.76 0.01 1.72
N LEU A 155 -8.74 0.12 2.63
CA LEU A 155 -9.98 0.87 2.40
C LEU A 155 -9.74 2.33 1.98
N LEU A 156 -8.58 2.90 2.29
CA LEU A 156 -8.23 4.29 1.96
C LEU A 156 -7.66 4.46 0.55
N VAL A 157 -7.36 3.38 -0.16
CA VAL A 157 -6.68 3.41 -1.47
C VAL A 157 -7.49 2.70 -2.55
N GLU A 158 -8.16 1.59 -2.19
CA GLU A 158 -8.91 0.78 -3.15
C GLU A 158 -10.28 1.37 -3.48
N ASP A 159 -10.82 0.99 -4.65
CA ASP A 159 -12.18 1.36 -5.02
C ASP A 159 -13.20 0.49 -4.25
N VAL A 160 -13.66 1.03 -3.13
CA VAL A 160 -14.62 0.34 -2.25
C VAL A 160 -15.96 0.04 -2.94
N ASP A 161 -16.37 0.80 -3.96
CA ASP A 161 -17.60 0.50 -4.70
C ASP A 161 -17.45 -0.79 -5.51
N GLU A 162 -16.31 -0.94 -6.19
CA GLU A 162 -15.99 -2.14 -6.97
C GLU A 162 -15.89 -3.36 -6.05
N VAL A 163 -15.19 -3.23 -4.92
CA VAL A 163 -15.08 -4.32 -3.92
C VAL A 163 -16.45 -4.71 -3.38
N VAL A 164 -17.34 -3.76 -3.08
CA VAL A 164 -18.69 -4.04 -2.61
C VAL A 164 -19.52 -4.74 -3.69
N GLY A 165 -19.46 -4.26 -4.93
CA GLY A 165 -20.16 -4.89 -6.06
C GLY A 165 -19.68 -6.32 -6.30
N GLU A 166 -18.38 -6.56 -6.17
CA GLU A 166 -17.79 -7.89 -6.31
C GLU A 166 -18.16 -8.82 -5.15
N LEU A 167 -18.22 -8.32 -3.91
CA LEU A 167 -18.76 -9.08 -2.77
C LEU A 167 -20.22 -9.50 -2.99
N GLU A 168 -21.04 -8.62 -3.55
CA GLU A 168 -22.45 -8.90 -3.87
C GLU A 168 -22.57 -9.92 -5.01
N ARG A 169 -21.69 -9.82 -6.01
CA ARG A 169 -21.62 -10.78 -7.12
C ARG A 169 -21.20 -12.18 -6.66
N LEU A 170 -20.22 -12.26 -5.75
CA LEU A 170 -19.64 -13.52 -5.27
C LEU A 170 -20.48 -14.21 -4.19
N MET A 171 -21.30 -13.46 -3.45
CA MET A 171 -22.15 -14.01 -2.38
C MET A 171 -23.64 -13.69 -2.57
N PRO A 172 -24.25 -14.07 -3.70
CA PRO A 172 -25.68 -13.91 -3.91
C PRO A 172 -26.42 -14.83 -2.94
N GLY A 173 -27.17 -14.26 -1.99
CA GLY A 173 -27.95 -15.03 -1.02
C GLY A 173 -27.43 -15.07 0.42
N SER A 174 -26.34 -14.35 0.73
CA SER A 174 -25.88 -14.19 2.12
C SER A 174 -26.88 -13.46 3.03
N GLY A 175 -27.92 -12.84 2.46
CA GLY A 175 -28.93 -12.04 3.16
C GLY A 175 -28.40 -10.71 3.70
N ARG A 176 -27.10 -10.42 3.50
CA ARG A 176 -26.43 -9.18 3.87
C ARG A 176 -26.01 -8.44 2.60
N SER A 177 -26.09 -7.11 2.61
CA SER A 177 -25.48 -6.30 1.56
C SER A 177 -23.96 -6.44 1.60
N GLY A 178 -23.28 -6.21 0.47
CA GLY A 178 -21.81 -6.25 0.43
C GLY A 178 -21.18 -5.28 1.42
N ARG A 179 -21.83 -4.13 1.64
CA ARG A 179 -21.48 -3.17 2.69
C ARG A 179 -21.60 -3.77 4.10
N GLY A 180 -22.69 -4.49 4.39
CA GLY A 180 -22.89 -5.15 5.69
C GLY A 180 -21.84 -6.23 5.96
N LEU A 181 -21.43 -6.96 4.92
CA LEU A 181 -20.35 -7.95 4.98
C LEU A 181 -19.00 -7.28 5.24
N LEU A 182 -18.64 -6.26 4.46
CA LEU A 182 -17.39 -5.53 4.60
C LEU A 182 -17.27 -4.82 5.96
N ARG A 183 -18.37 -4.30 6.49
CA ARG A 183 -18.40 -3.68 7.83
C ARG A 183 -18.17 -4.71 8.93
N SER A 184 -18.79 -5.87 8.80
CA SER A 184 -18.65 -6.95 9.78
C SER A 184 -17.25 -7.57 9.74
N ASN A 185 -16.60 -7.53 8.57
CA ASN A 185 -15.28 -8.08 8.35
C ASN A 185 -14.50 -7.30 7.26
N PRO A 186 -13.73 -6.27 7.66
CA PRO A 186 -12.94 -5.47 6.74
C PRO A 186 -11.87 -6.26 5.96
N ASP A 187 -11.39 -7.38 6.50
CA ASP A 187 -10.34 -8.20 5.87
C ASP A 187 -10.83 -8.87 4.57
N LEU A 188 -12.15 -8.96 4.34
CA LEU A 188 -12.70 -9.43 3.07
C LEU A 188 -12.20 -8.62 1.87
N LEU A 189 -11.81 -7.36 2.08
CA LEU A 189 -11.25 -6.53 1.02
C LEU A 189 -9.99 -7.15 0.42
N LEU A 190 -9.07 -7.70 1.23
CA LEU A 190 -7.86 -8.36 0.70
C LEU A 190 -8.22 -9.59 -0.13
N ALA A 191 -9.13 -10.42 0.37
CA ALA A 191 -9.54 -11.64 -0.31
C ALA A 191 -10.15 -11.33 -1.69
N VAL A 192 -10.96 -10.28 -1.78
CA VAL A 192 -11.57 -9.83 -3.04
C VAL A 192 -10.51 -9.27 -3.99
N VAL A 193 -9.63 -8.38 -3.52
CA VAL A 193 -8.57 -7.79 -4.35
C VAL A 193 -7.63 -8.88 -4.91
N GLU A 194 -7.26 -9.87 -4.07
CA GLU A 194 -6.43 -10.99 -4.49
C GLU A 194 -7.14 -11.88 -5.53
N ALA A 195 -8.43 -12.14 -5.35
CA ALA A 195 -9.22 -12.92 -6.30
C ALA A 195 -9.37 -12.21 -7.65
N VAL A 196 -9.64 -10.90 -7.64
CA VAL A 196 -9.75 -10.08 -8.86
C VAL A 196 -8.40 -10.03 -9.58
N ALA A 197 -7.29 -9.82 -8.86
CA ALA A 197 -5.95 -9.82 -9.44
C ALA A 197 -5.58 -11.19 -10.05
N GLY A 198 -5.97 -12.29 -9.41
CA GLY A 198 -5.76 -13.64 -9.92
C GLY A 198 -6.56 -13.95 -11.19
N SER A 199 -7.81 -13.47 -11.27
CA SER A 199 -8.68 -13.67 -12.44
C SER A 199 -8.10 -13.01 -13.70
N VAL A 200 -7.58 -11.79 -13.58
CA VAL A 200 -6.94 -11.06 -14.69
C VAL A 200 -5.69 -11.78 -15.19
N ALA A 201 -4.91 -12.40 -14.29
CA ALA A 201 -3.72 -13.15 -14.68
C ALA A 201 -4.05 -14.49 -15.39
N GLY A 202 -5.18 -15.11 -15.06
CA GLY A 202 -5.62 -16.39 -15.64
C GLY A 202 -6.28 -16.28 -17.02
N GLY A 203 -6.97 -15.17 -17.31
CA GLY A 203 -7.75 -14.97 -18.54
C GLY A 203 -6.95 -14.91 -19.85
N GLY A 204 -5.61 -14.82 -19.79
CA GLY A 204 -4.73 -14.82 -20.96
C GLY A 204 -4.31 -16.20 -21.47
N ARG A 205 -4.75 -17.29 -20.83
CA ARG A 205 -4.41 -18.65 -21.24
C ARG A 205 -5.46 -19.18 -22.23
N GLU A 206 -5.47 -18.58 -23.41
CA GLU A 206 -6.28 -19.04 -24.53
C GLU A 206 -5.88 -20.47 -24.92
N VAL A 207 -6.90 -21.28 -25.16
CA VAL A 207 -6.90 -22.73 -25.32
C VAL A 207 -6.11 -23.16 -26.56
N ALA A 208 -4.79 -23.27 -26.43
CA ALA A 208 -3.99 -24.13 -27.31
C ALA A 208 -4.10 -25.55 -26.76
N GLY A 209 -4.99 -26.34 -27.39
CA GLY A 209 -5.42 -27.64 -26.92
C GLY A 209 -4.29 -28.59 -26.49
N SER A 210 -4.40 -29.12 -25.27
CA SER A 210 -3.84 -30.42 -24.96
C SER A 210 -4.57 -31.04 -23.79
N SER A 211 -5.27 -32.13 -24.09
CA SER A 211 -5.87 -33.06 -23.14
C SER A 211 -4.76 -33.72 -22.32
N ARG A 212 -4.56 -33.26 -21.08
CA ARG A 212 -4.19 -34.05 -19.88
C ARG A 212 -3.72 -33.15 -18.74
N ALA A 213 -4.54 -33.06 -17.70
CA ALA A 213 -4.20 -33.15 -16.27
C ALA A 213 -5.21 -32.33 -15.45
N ALA A 214 -6.34 -32.96 -15.13
CA ALA A 214 -7.26 -32.50 -14.12
C ALA A 214 -6.67 -32.82 -12.74
N ALA A 215 -6.02 -31.85 -12.10
CA ALA A 215 -5.84 -31.79 -10.64
C ALA A 215 -5.22 -30.44 -10.23
N ALA A 216 -5.95 -29.71 -9.37
CA ALA A 216 -5.48 -28.60 -8.53
C ALA A 216 -5.37 -27.19 -9.14
N GLU A 217 -6.45 -26.67 -9.75
CA GLU A 217 -6.73 -25.23 -9.67
C GLU A 217 -7.86 -25.03 -8.65
N ALA A 218 -7.54 -24.46 -7.50
CA ALA A 218 -8.53 -24.05 -6.52
C ALA A 218 -9.19 -22.77 -7.03
N GLU A 219 -10.49 -22.83 -7.34
CA GLU A 219 -11.23 -21.65 -7.81
C GLU A 219 -11.19 -20.54 -6.75
N PRO A 220 -10.97 -19.27 -7.15
CA PRO A 220 -10.92 -18.13 -6.22
C PRO A 220 -12.22 -17.98 -5.41
N GLU A 221 -13.36 -18.41 -5.96
CA GLU A 221 -14.64 -18.48 -5.23
C GLU A 221 -14.55 -19.39 -4.00
N ALA A 222 -13.88 -20.55 -4.10
CA ALA A 222 -13.69 -21.45 -2.98
C ALA A 222 -12.80 -20.84 -1.90
N ALA A 223 -11.78 -20.05 -2.25
CA ALA A 223 -10.93 -19.36 -1.28
C ALA A 223 -11.70 -18.26 -0.50
N ILE A 224 -12.53 -17.48 -1.20
CA ILE A 224 -13.40 -16.46 -0.59
C ILE A 224 -14.47 -17.11 0.27
N LEU A 225 -15.12 -18.17 -0.22
CA LEU A 225 -16.10 -18.94 0.55
C LEU A 225 -15.45 -19.64 1.74
N LEU A 226 -14.21 -20.14 1.63
CA LEU A 226 -13.46 -20.75 2.74
C LEU A 226 -13.07 -19.70 3.78
N ALA A 227 -12.63 -18.51 3.35
CA ALA A 227 -12.36 -17.38 4.25
C ALA A 227 -13.65 -16.94 4.95
N ALA A 228 -14.75 -16.78 4.22
CA ALA A 228 -16.06 -16.41 4.76
C ALA A 228 -16.63 -17.48 5.71
N SER A 229 -16.51 -18.77 5.37
CA SER A 229 -17.03 -19.88 6.18
C SER A 229 -16.21 -20.17 7.43
N ARG A 230 -14.87 -20.04 7.38
CA ARG A 230 -14.01 -20.07 8.59
C ARG A 230 -14.38 -18.99 9.59
N LEU A 231 -14.93 -17.87 9.11
CA LEU A 231 -15.32 -16.73 9.93
C LEU A 231 -16.78 -16.81 10.38
N ALA A 232 -17.67 -17.39 9.57
CA ALA A 232 -19.05 -17.66 9.97
C ALA A 232 -19.18 -18.80 11.01
N GLY A 233 -18.26 -19.77 11.02
CA GLY A 233 -18.27 -20.93 11.92
C GLY A 233 -17.86 -20.67 13.38
N GLY A 234 -17.52 -19.42 13.74
CA GLY A 234 -17.04 -19.06 15.10
C GLY A 234 -18.12 -18.76 16.14
N TYR A 235 -19.39 -18.64 15.75
CA TYR A 235 -20.49 -18.36 16.69
C TYR A 235 -21.23 -19.64 17.09
N GLY A 236 -20.64 -20.39 18.02
CA GLY A 236 -21.31 -21.46 18.76
C GLY A 236 -22.35 -20.87 19.74
N GLY A 237 -23.57 -21.41 19.70
CA GLY A 237 -24.77 -20.81 20.28
C GLY A 237 -24.74 -20.61 21.80
N VAL A 238 -25.04 -19.39 22.22
CA VAL A 238 -25.49 -19.07 23.58
C VAL A 238 -27.02 -19.03 23.57
N THR A 239 -27.65 -19.99 24.22
CA THR A 239 -29.09 -20.01 24.45
C THR A 239 -29.45 -18.98 25.52
N HIS A 240 -30.11 -17.89 25.12
CA HIS A 240 -30.63 -16.89 26.05
C HIS A 240 -31.89 -17.40 26.78
N ARG A 241 -31.76 -17.68 28.08
CA ARG A 241 -32.92 -17.72 29.01
C ARG A 241 -33.33 -16.29 29.35
N SER A 242 -34.59 -15.98 29.07
CA SER A 242 -35.23 -14.70 29.43
C SER A 242 -35.71 -14.75 30.89
N THR A 243 -35.34 -13.75 31.69
CA THR A 243 -36.01 -13.42 32.95
C THR A 243 -36.42 -11.94 32.92
N PRO A 244 -37.65 -11.59 33.38
CA PRO A 244 -38.13 -10.21 33.36
C PRO A 244 -37.72 -9.47 34.64
N HIS A 245 -37.27 -8.22 34.50
CA HIS A 245 -37.13 -7.26 35.60
C HIS A 245 -38.11 -6.08 35.43
N PRO A 246 -38.60 -5.50 36.54
CA PRO A 246 -39.60 -4.44 36.54
C PRO A 246 -38.99 -3.04 36.27
N PRO A 247 -39.81 -2.04 35.91
CA PRO A 247 -39.31 -0.72 35.52
C PRO A 247 -38.92 0.12 36.74
N ILE A 248 -37.72 0.69 36.69
CA ILE A 248 -37.25 1.75 37.60
C ILE A 248 -37.26 3.07 36.82
N ALA A 249 -38.09 4.01 37.26
CA ALA A 249 -38.15 5.35 36.69
C ALA A 249 -37.13 6.27 37.40
N PHE A 250 -36.19 6.85 36.64
CA PHE A 250 -35.33 7.94 37.10
C PHE A 250 -35.72 9.25 36.42
N ARG A 251 -35.99 10.27 37.23
CA ARG A 251 -36.26 11.65 36.79
C ARG A 251 -34.97 12.44 36.95
N ILE A 252 -34.28 12.72 35.83
CA ILE A 252 -33.08 13.57 35.82
C ILE A 252 -33.52 14.99 35.46
N SER A 253 -33.34 15.91 36.41
CA SER A 253 -33.54 17.35 36.20
C SER A 253 -32.20 17.97 35.82
N SER A 254 -32.04 18.39 34.56
CA SER A 254 -30.84 19.10 34.09
C SER A 254 -30.98 20.60 34.34
N PRO A 255 -29.98 21.28 34.96
CA PRO A 255 -29.95 22.74 35.04
C PRO A 255 -29.44 23.36 33.71
N PRO A 256 -29.81 24.61 33.39
CA PRO A 256 -29.44 25.26 32.14
C PRO A 256 -27.95 25.64 32.10
N LEU A 257 -27.27 25.26 31.02
CA LEU A 257 -25.90 25.63 30.73
C LEU A 257 -25.82 27.09 30.27
N ARG A 258 -24.95 27.88 30.90
CA ARG A 258 -24.56 29.21 30.39
C ARG A 258 -23.52 29.06 29.27
N PRO A 259 -23.60 29.88 28.19
CA PRO A 259 -22.62 29.83 27.12
C PRO A 259 -21.26 30.36 27.59
N LEU A 260 -20.20 29.58 27.34
CA LEU A 260 -18.82 30.03 27.47
C LEU A 260 -18.43 30.92 26.27
N PRO A 261 -17.64 31.98 26.47
CA PRO A 261 -17.11 32.78 25.35
C PRO A 261 -16.06 31.98 24.55
N PRO A 262 -15.96 32.22 23.23
CA PRO A 262 -15.02 31.51 22.37
C PRO A 262 -13.56 31.94 22.67
N PRO A 263 -12.59 31.01 22.54
CA PRO A 263 -11.18 31.35 22.71
C PRO A 263 -10.67 32.22 21.55
N PRO A 264 -9.69 33.10 21.79
CA PRO A 264 -9.08 33.90 20.74
C PRO A 264 -8.28 33.01 19.78
N LEU A 265 -8.53 33.18 18.48
CA LEU A 265 -7.78 32.50 17.42
C LEU A 265 -6.37 33.12 17.27
N PRO A 266 -5.31 32.32 17.11
CA PRO A 266 -3.96 32.84 16.85
C PRO A 266 -3.87 33.44 15.43
N GLY A 267 -3.25 34.61 15.34
CA GLY A 267 -3.22 35.49 14.16
C GLY A 267 -2.57 34.93 12.89
N ASP A 268 -1.96 33.75 12.92
CA ASP A 268 -1.21 33.18 11.79
C ASP A 268 -2.07 32.31 10.84
N SER A 269 -3.31 31.96 11.23
CA SER A 269 -4.17 31.09 10.40
C SER A 269 -4.76 31.79 9.18
N ILE A 270 -4.86 33.14 9.21
CA ILE A 270 -5.44 33.93 8.11
C ILE A 270 -4.44 34.06 6.94
N ALA A 271 -3.13 34.11 7.23
CA ALA A 271 -2.09 34.24 6.21
C ALA A 271 -1.99 32.99 5.32
N LEU A 272 -2.14 31.79 5.89
CA LEU A 272 -2.09 30.53 5.13
C LEU A 272 -3.33 30.31 4.25
N LEU A 273 -4.51 30.74 4.73
CA LEU A 273 -5.75 30.69 3.94
C LEU A 273 -5.69 31.62 2.72
N LEU A 274 -5.15 32.83 2.89
CA LEU A 274 -4.99 33.80 1.79
C LEU A 274 -3.93 33.37 0.77
N LEU A 275 -2.86 32.68 1.20
CA LEU A 275 -1.85 32.11 0.31
C LEU A 275 -2.43 30.97 -0.55
N TRP A 276 -3.26 30.11 0.05
CA TRP A 276 -3.93 29.01 -0.63
C TRP A 276 -4.95 29.50 -1.68
N GLU A 277 -5.73 30.54 -1.33
CA GLU A 277 -6.73 31.14 -2.22
C GLU A 277 -6.11 31.93 -3.39
N SER A 278 -4.84 32.32 -3.27
CA SER A 278 -4.07 32.96 -4.36
C SER A 278 -3.53 31.91 -5.35
N LEU A 279 -2.97 30.80 -4.84
CA LEU A 279 -2.42 29.71 -5.66
C LEU A 279 -3.49 28.96 -6.47
N SER A 280 -4.69 28.79 -5.90
CA SER A 280 -5.79 28.08 -6.55
C SER A 280 -6.44 28.88 -7.69
N ARG A 281 -6.17 30.18 -7.82
CA ARG A 281 -6.62 31.02 -8.96
C ARG A 281 -5.76 30.89 -10.22
N HIS A 282 -4.61 30.20 -10.15
CA HIS A 282 -3.66 30.09 -11.27
C HIS A 282 -3.59 28.69 -11.90
N ILE A 283 -4.51 27.78 -11.54
CA ILE A 283 -4.62 26.46 -12.17
C ILE A 283 -5.54 26.59 -13.39
N PRO A 284 -5.03 26.45 -14.64
CA PRO A 284 -5.87 26.59 -15.83
C PRO A 284 -6.82 25.40 -15.98
N THR A 285 -8.12 25.66 -15.87
CA THR A 285 -9.21 24.74 -16.22
C THR A 285 -9.37 24.66 -17.74
N SER A 286 -8.59 23.83 -18.43
CA SER A 286 -8.79 23.57 -19.87
C SER A 286 -8.99 22.08 -20.14
N ARG A 287 -10.19 21.76 -20.62
CA ARG A 287 -10.76 20.43 -20.94
C ARG A 287 -10.20 19.78 -22.23
N GLU A 288 -9.04 20.20 -22.73
CA GLU A 288 -8.52 19.81 -24.06
C GLU A 288 -7.62 18.56 -24.09
N TRP A 289 -7.43 17.86 -22.96
CA TRP A 289 -6.38 16.83 -22.83
C TRP A 289 -6.83 15.37 -23.03
N LEU A 290 -7.97 15.11 -23.67
CA LEU A 290 -8.46 13.74 -23.86
C LEU A 290 -8.47 13.37 -25.35
N LEU A 291 -7.41 12.69 -25.78
CA LEU A 291 -7.41 11.97 -27.05
C LEU A 291 -8.40 10.78 -26.95
N PRO A 292 -9.25 10.56 -27.97
CA PRO A 292 -10.15 9.41 -27.98
C PRO A 292 -9.35 8.10 -28.09
N GLY A 293 -9.63 7.15 -27.18
CA GLY A 293 -9.06 5.79 -27.22
C GLY A 293 -7.79 5.56 -26.39
N VAL A 294 -7.40 6.51 -25.53
CA VAL A 294 -6.24 6.37 -24.63
C VAL A 294 -6.72 6.14 -23.19
N ASP A 295 -6.47 4.97 -22.62
CA ASP A 295 -6.69 4.75 -21.19
C ASP A 295 -5.48 5.24 -20.37
N VAL A 296 -5.38 6.57 -20.27
CA VAL A 296 -4.32 7.29 -19.53
C VAL A 296 -4.34 6.90 -18.03
N ARG A 297 -5.45 6.37 -17.51
CA ARG A 297 -5.65 6.06 -16.10
C ARG A 297 -4.77 4.91 -15.61
N ILE A 298 -4.59 3.86 -16.42
CA ILE A 298 -3.73 2.71 -16.07
C ILE A 298 -2.25 3.13 -16.01
N MET A 299 -1.84 4.04 -16.91
CA MET A 299 -0.47 4.56 -16.95
C MET A 299 -0.18 5.50 -15.76
N LEU A 300 -1.16 6.33 -15.41
CA LEU A 300 -1.14 7.22 -14.24
C LEU A 300 -1.00 6.48 -12.91
N LEU A 301 -1.68 5.34 -12.76
CA LEU A 301 -1.66 4.53 -11.54
C LEU A 301 -0.29 3.88 -11.29
N ARG A 302 0.49 3.60 -12.34
CA ARG A 302 1.77 2.88 -12.21
C ARG A 302 2.99 3.79 -12.14
N ASN A 303 2.95 4.97 -12.76
CA ASN A 303 4.06 5.93 -12.74
C ASN A 303 3.55 7.37 -12.89
N PRO A 304 3.13 8.02 -11.79
CA PRO A 304 2.60 9.39 -11.84
C PRO A 304 3.60 10.43 -12.36
N GLY A 305 4.91 10.15 -12.24
CA GLY A 305 5.98 11.03 -12.74
C GLY A 305 6.10 11.12 -14.27
N VAL A 306 5.48 10.21 -15.03
CA VAL A 306 5.60 10.23 -16.50
C VAL A 306 4.84 11.40 -17.10
N LEU A 307 3.72 11.83 -16.51
CA LEU A 307 2.98 12.99 -17.03
C LEU A 307 3.59 14.34 -16.62
N THR A 308 4.40 14.38 -15.56
CA THR A 308 5.12 15.62 -15.19
C THR A 308 6.37 15.82 -16.04
N GLN A 309 6.97 14.73 -16.54
CA GLN A 309 8.19 14.77 -17.36
C GLN A 309 7.91 14.76 -18.87
N TYR A 310 6.80 14.18 -19.33
CA TYR A 310 6.53 13.98 -20.75
C TYR A 310 5.11 14.40 -21.15
N ARG A 311 5.02 15.13 -22.27
CA ARG A 311 3.78 15.45 -22.96
C ARG A 311 3.50 14.38 -24.03
N LEU A 312 2.60 13.45 -23.75
CA LEU A 312 2.19 12.40 -24.70
C LEU A 312 1.47 13.02 -25.91
N GLU A 313 1.89 12.68 -27.13
CA GLU A 313 1.33 13.22 -28.37
C GLU A 313 0.44 12.20 -29.10
N ARG A 314 0.96 11.02 -29.42
CA ARG A 314 0.22 9.98 -30.15
C ARG A 314 0.75 8.57 -29.87
N LYS A 315 -0.13 7.59 -29.95
CA LYS A 315 0.25 6.16 -29.95
C LYS A 315 1.03 5.84 -31.22
N VAL A 316 2.20 5.23 -31.06
CA VAL A 316 3.09 4.80 -32.15
C VAL A 316 2.86 3.34 -32.48
N GLY A 317 2.62 2.50 -31.47
CA GLY A 317 2.37 1.08 -31.66
C GLY A 317 1.97 0.38 -30.38
N GLU A 318 1.54 -0.87 -30.50
CA GLU A 318 1.23 -1.76 -29.39
C GLU A 318 1.85 -3.12 -29.67
N GLY A 319 2.54 -3.67 -28.69
CA GLY A 319 3.14 -4.99 -28.79
C GLY A 319 2.87 -5.83 -27.55
N THR A 320 3.41 -7.05 -27.53
CA THR A 320 3.24 -8.04 -26.44
C THR A 320 3.58 -7.49 -25.05
N TYR A 321 4.40 -6.43 -24.98
CA TYR A 321 4.91 -5.86 -23.75
C TYR A 321 4.41 -4.43 -23.48
N GLY A 322 3.30 -4.02 -24.10
CA GLY A 322 2.66 -2.73 -23.83
C GLY A 322 2.55 -1.80 -25.04
N VAL A 323 2.10 -0.58 -24.77
CA VAL A 323 1.82 0.46 -25.77
C VAL A 323 2.96 1.47 -25.80
N VAL A 324 3.46 1.79 -26.98
CA VAL A 324 4.49 2.82 -27.18
C VAL A 324 3.82 4.10 -27.67
N TYR A 325 4.12 5.21 -26.99
CA TYR A 325 3.67 6.56 -27.33
C TYR A 325 4.86 7.41 -27.81
N ARG A 326 4.60 8.29 -28.76
CA ARG A 326 5.45 9.45 -29.03
C ARG A 326 5.11 10.50 -28.00
N ALA A 327 6.13 11.01 -27.32
CA ALA A 327 5.98 12.06 -26.32
C ALA A 327 7.04 13.15 -26.55
N THR A 328 6.80 14.34 -26.02
CA THR A 328 7.78 15.42 -25.97
C THR A 328 8.16 15.64 -24.51
N GLU A 329 9.44 15.48 -24.19
CA GLU A 329 9.97 15.71 -22.84
C GLU A 329 9.84 17.20 -22.49
N VAL A 330 9.23 17.50 -21.34
CA VAL A 330 8.89 18.88 -20.93
C VAL A 330 10.15 19.72 -20.66
N ALA A 331 11.20 19.10 -20.12
CA ALA A 331 12.44 19.80 -19.77
C ALA A 331 13.26 20.22 -20.99
N THR A 332 13.33 19.37 -22.01
CA THR A 332 14.25 19.54 -23.16
C THR A 332 13.53 19.91 -24.44
N GLY A 333 12.21 19.69 -24.52
CA GLY A 333 11.44 19.80 -25.75
C GLY A 333 11.75 18.70 -26.77
N GLN A 334 12.55 17.69 -26.42
CA GLN A 334 12.90 16.61 -27.35
C GLN A 334 11.74 15.62 -27.51
N THR A 335 11.52 15.19 -28.75
CA THR A 335 10.61 14.08 -29.04
C THR A 335 11.27 12.76 -28.67
N VAL A 336 10.61 11.98 -27.81
CA VAL A 336 11.02 10.67 -27.34
C VAL A 336 9.91 9.63 -27.55
N ALA A 337 10.27 8.34 -27.47
CA ALA A 337 9.32 7.24 -27.42
C ALA A 337 9.20 6.72 -25.98
N VAL A 338 8.00 6.73 -25.42
CA VAL A 338 7.68 6.26 -24.07
C VAL A 338 6.89 4.97 -24.19
N LYS A 339 7.37 3.90 -23.57
CA LYS A 339 6.70 2.58 -23.53
C LYS A 339 6.10 2.35 -22.16
#